data_AF-A0A2N5H2V2-F1
#
_entry.id   AF-A0A2N5H2V2-F1
#
_cell.length_a   1.000
_cell.length_b   1.000
_cell.length_c   1.000
_cell.angle_alpha   90.00
_cell.angle_beta   90.00
_cell.angle_gamma   90.00
#
_symmetry.space_group_name_H-M   'P 1'
#
loop_
_entity.id
_entity.type
_entity.pdbx_description
1 polymer ?
#
loop_
_entity_poly.entity_id
_entity_poly.type
_entity_poly.pdbx_seq_one_letter_code
_entity_poly.pdbx_strand_id
1 'polypeptide(L)'
;MIVKIDSVSVERASRILNHFNISFTENAVLGYLQRRQLEKAQRIEVGYQSRNTKYGYSVNVQSLVEFLLNRGVTETEIEEVLSA
;
A
#
# COMPACT_ATOMS: atom_id res chain seq x y z
N MET A 1 10.79 -13.39 1.64
CA MET A 1 9.68 -12.99 0.75
C MET A 1 8.44 -13.82 1.07
N ILE A 2 7.70 -13.45 2.11
CA ILE A 2 6.42 -14.08 2.46
C ILE A 2 5.36 -12.99 2.58
N VAL A 3 5.01 -12.35 1.46
CA VAL A 3 3.77 -11.56 1.40
C VAL A 3 2.90 -12.16 0.32
N LYS A 4 1.88 -12.93 0.75
CA LYS A 4 0.89 -13.59 -0.13
C LYS A 4 -0.17 -12.62 -0.70
N ILE A 5 0.04 -11.31 -0.54
CA ILE A 5 -0.91 -10.26 -0.90
C ILE A 5 -0.34 -9.50 -2.10
N ASP A 6 -1.03 -9.57 -3.24
CA ASP A 6 -0.57 -8.92 -4.47
C ASP A 6 -0.84 -7.41 -4.48
N SER A 7 -1.91 -6.98 -3.81
CA SER A 7 -2.33 -5.58 -3.78
C SER A 7 -3.06 -5.19 -2.49
N VAL A 8 -3.00 -3.91 -2.15
CA VAL A 8 -3.76 -3.30 -1.05
C VAL A 8 -4.55 -2.10 -1.55
N SER A 9 -5.70 -1.81 -0.94
CA SER A 9 -6.47 -0.62 -1.31
C SER A 9 -5.69 0.68 -1.01
N VAL A 10 -6.07 1.79 -1.65
CA VAL A 10 -5.43 3.10 -1.43
C VAL A 10 -5.58 3.54 0.04
N GLU A 11 -6.73 3.24 0.65
CA GLU A 11 -7.01 3.51 2.06
C GLU A 11 -6.08 2.70 2.96
N ARG A 12 -5.90 1.39 2.70
CA ARG A 12 -4.96 0.57 3.46
C ARG A 12 -3.52 1.04 3.27
N ALA A 13 -3.12 1.37 2.05
CA ALA A 13 -1.80 1.94 1.79
C ALA A 13 -1.57 3.23 2.59
N SER A 14 -2.56 4.13 2.68
CA SER A 14 -2.43 5.35 3.49
C SER A 14 -2.22 5.06 4.97
N ARG A 15 -2.87 4.02 5.52
CA ARG A 15 -2.69 3.59 6.92
C ARG A 15 -1.30 3.00 7.16
N ILE A 16 -0.81 2.20 6.21
CA ILE A 16 0.56 1.63 6.26
C ILE A 16 1.59 2.77 6.23
N LEU A 17 1.47 3.72 5.29
CA LEU A 17 2.40 4.85 5.22
C LEU A 17 2.31 5.77 6.44
N ASN A 18 1.13 5.90 7.04
CA ASN A 18 0.93 6.65 8.28
C ASN A 18 1.63 5.97 9.46
N HIS A 19 1.57 4.64 9.55
CA HIS A 19 2.26 3.86 10.59
C HIS A 19 3.77 4.17 10.63
N PHE A 20 4.38 4.37 9.46
CA PHE A 20 5.80 4.72 9.33
C PHE A 20 6.08 6.22 9.29
N ASN A 21 5.10 7.09 9.58
CA ASN A 21 5.21 8.55 9.50
C ASN A 21 5.68 9.09 8.13
N ILE A 22 5.41 8.36 7.04
CA ILE A 22 5.79 8.76 5.68
C ILE A 22 4.71 9.65 5.05
N SER A 23 3.44 9.29 5.22
CA SER A 23 2.32 10.10 4.72
C SER A 23 1.04 9.81 5.47
N PHE A 24 0.20 10.84 5.65
CA PHE A 24 -0.96 10.78 6.56
C PHE A 24 -2.31 10.67 5.83
N THR A 25 -2.34 10.70 4.50
CA THR A 25 -3.59 10.83 3.73
C THR A 25 -3.64 9.94 2.49
N GLU A 26 -4.85 9.56 2.08
CA GLU A 26 -5.10 8.90 0.79
C GLU A 26 -4.58 9.74 -0.38
N ASN A 27 -4.71 11.08 -0.32
CA ASN A 27 -4.21 11.99 -1.35
C ASN A 27 -2.70 11.91 -1.54
N ALA A 28 -1.93 11.64 -0.49
CA ALA A 28 -0.50 11.42 -0.62
C ALA A 28 -0.19 10.14 -1.42
N VAL A 29 -0.92 9.05 -1.13
CA VAL A 29 -0.83 7.79 -1.90
C VAL A 29 -1.17 8.04 -3.37
N LEU A 30 -2.25 8.77 -3.65
CA LEU A 30 -2.62 9.16 -5.02
C LEU A 30 -1.52 9.96 -5.72
N GLY A 31 -0.88 10.88 -4.99
CA GLY A 31 0.27 11.65 -5.48
C GLY A 31 1.47 10.76 -5.83
N TYR A 32 1.79 9.76 -5.00
CA TYR A 32 2.84 8.79 -5.28
C TYR A 32 2.53 7.94 -6.50
N LEU A 33 1.28 7.51 -6.68
CA LEU A 33 0.84 6.77 -7.87
C LEU A 33 0.90 7.64 -9.14
N GLN A 34 0.50 8.92 -9.05
CA GLN A 34 0.60 9.85 -10.18
C GLN A 34 2.05 10.10 -10.61
N ARG A 35 2.97 10.18 -9.65
CA ARG A 35 4.40 10.39 -9.87
C ARG A 35 5.16 9.11 -10.18
N ARG A 36 4.46 7.96 -10.28
CA ARG A 36 5.06 6.63 -10.48
C ARG A 36 6.09 6.23 -9.42
N GLN A 37 5.93 6.74 -8.21
CA GLN A 37 6.71 6.31 -7.04
C GLN A 37 6.08 5.07 -6.36
N LEU A 38 4.78 4.85 -6.61
CA LEU A 38 4.08 3.61 -6.34
C LEU A 38 3.45 3.12 -7.65
N GLU A 39 3.21 1.82 -7.76
CA GLU A 39 2.53 1.24 -8.90
C GLU A 39 1.07 0.91 -8.59
N LYS A 40 0.21 1.11 -9.58
CA LYS A 40 -1.19 0.70 -9.51
C LYS A 40 -1.29 -0.80 -9.73
N ALA A 41 -2.15 -1.45 -8.96
CA ALA A 41 -2.60 -2.80 -9.22
C ALA A 41 -4.09 -2.81 -9.61
N GLN A 42 -4.56 -3.95 -10.10
CA GLN A 42 -5.98 -4.15 -10.33
C GLN A 42 -6.77 -3.93 -9.03
N ARG A 43 -8.01 -3.48 -9.17
CA ARG A 43 -8.91 -3.31 -8.04
C ARG A 43 -9.09 -4.67 -7.34
N ILE A 44 -9.07 -4.68 -6.02
CA ILE A 44 -9.45 -5.87 -5.24
C ILE A 44 -10.95 -6.08 -5.44
N GLU A 45 -11.34 -7.11 -6.19
CA GLU A 45 -12.75 -7.35 -6.56
C GLU A 45 -13.51 -8.16 -5.51
N VAL A 46 -12.81 -8.95 -4.69
CA VAL A 46 -13.43 -9.93 -3.80
C VAL A 46 -13.09 -9.63 -2.33
N GLY A 47 -14.06 -9.88 -1.44
CA GLY A 47 -13.88 -9.79 0.01
C GLY A 47 -14.21 -8.43 0.63
N TYR A 48 -13.98 -8.31 1.94
CA TYR A 48 -14.31 -7.10 2.73
C TYR A 48 -13.61 -5.83 2.20
N GLN A 49 -12.39 -5.97 1.68
CA GLN A 49 -11.62 -4.86 1.13
C GLN A 49 -12.21 -4.31 -0.19
N SER A 50 -12.88 -5.16 -0.99
CA SER A 50 -13.57 -4.73 -2.22
C SER A 50 -14.76 -3.81 -1.95
N ARG A 51 -15.51 -4.07 -0.87
CA ARG A 51 -16.70 -3.30 -0.50
C ARG A 51 -16.40 -1.89 0.00
N ASN A 52 -15.19 -1.68 0.52
CA ASN A 52 -14.79 -0.44 1.20
C ASN A 52 -13.73 0.37 0.45
N THR A 53 -13.33 -0.04 -0.75
CA THR A 53 -12.43 0.76 -1.59
C THR A 53 -13.24 1.81 -2.36
N LYS A 54 -12.82 3.08 -2.25
CA LYS A 54 -13.39 4.22 -2.97
C LYS A 54 -12.90 4.28 -4.42
N TYR A 55 -11.76 3.64 -4.71
CA TYR A 55 -11.03 3.81 -5.96
C TYR A 55 -11.16 2.60 -6.87
N GLY A 56 -11.15 2.87 -8.18
CA GLY A 56 -11.21 1.84 -9.23
C GLY A 56 -9.91 1.04 -9.44
N TYR A 57 -8.94 1.19 -8.54
CA TYR A 57 -7.63 0.51 -8.59
C TYR A 57 -7.06 0.38 -7.18
N SER A 58 -6.01 -0.44 -7.06
CA SER A 58 -5.29 -0.71 -5.81
C SER A 58 -3.83 -0.27 -5.93
N VAL A 59 -3.05 -0.44 -4.87
CA VAL A 59 -1.59 -0.27 -4.84
C VAL A 59 -0.94 -1.65 -4.93
N ASN A 60 0.03 -1.81 -5.82
CA ASN A 60 0.85 -3.01 -5.91
C ASN A 60 1.72 -3.14 -4.65
N VAL A 61 1.63 -4.28 -3.96
CA VAL A 61 2.33 -4.49 -2.68
C VAL A 61 3.85 -4.49 -2.86
N GLN A 62 4.36 -5.12 -3.92
CA GLN A 62 5.80 -5.14 -4.20
C GLN A 62 6.36 -3.71 -4.33
N SER A 63 5.69 -2.85 -5.11
CA SER A 63 6.10 -1.45 -5.25
C SER A 63 6.03 -0.67 -3.93
N LEU A 64 5.07 -1.01 -3.06
CA LEU A 64 4.94 -0.40 -1.73
C LEU A 64 6.06 -0.86 -0.79
N VAL A 65 6.40 -2.15 -0.79
CA VAL A 65 7.51 -2.71 -0.02
C VAL A 65 8.82 -2.04 -0.44
N GLU A 66 9.12 -1.98 -1.73
CA GLU A 66 10.30 -1.30 -2.26
C GLU A 66 10.33 0.18 -1.89
N PHE A 67 9.19 0.86 -1.93
CA PHE A 67 9.07 2.26 -1.53
C PHE A 67 9.37 2.49 -0.04
N LEU A 68 9.00 1.54 0.83
CA LEU A 68 9.26 1.57 2.28
C LEU A 68 10.73 1.24 2.58
N LEU A 69 11.28 0.20 1.93
CA LEU A 69 12.69 -0.19 2.04
C LEU A 69 13.62 0.97 1.63
N ASN A 70 13.30 1.67 0.53
CA ASN A 70 14.03 2.84 0.07
C ASN A 70 13.98 4.04 1.05
N ARG A 71 13.14 3.99 2.08
CA ARG A 71 13.04 4.98 3.16
C ARG A 71 13.61 4.49 4.49
N GLY A 72 14.26 3.33 4.49
CA GLY A 72 14.93 2.77 5.66
C GLY A 72 14.04 1.96 6.60
N VAL A 73 12.81 1.63 6.19
CA VAL A 73 11.98 0.68 6.95
C VAL A 73 12.52 -0.73 6.73
N THR A 74 12.54 -1.56 7.77
CA THR A 74 13.07 -2.93 7.68
C THR A 74 12.02 -3.92 7.16
N GLU A 75 12.46 -5.03 6.56
CA GLU A 75 11.56 -6.09 6.10
C GLU A 75 10.66 -6.63 7.22
N THR A 76 11.21 -6.78 8.43
CA THR A 76 10.46 -7.29 9.60
C THR A 76 9.31 -6.35 9.97
N GLU A 77 9.55 -5.04 10.06
CA GLU A 77 8.51 -4.06 10.36
C GLU A 77 7.42 -4.03 9.27
N ILE A 78 7.83 -4.18 8.00
CA ILE A 78 6.89 -4.22 6.87
C ILE A 78 6.00 -5.46 6.96
N GLU A 79 6.57 -6.63 7.27
CA GLU A 79 5.82 -7.89 7.42
C GLU A 79 4.81 -7.83 8.57
N GLU A 80 5.18 -7.22 9.70
CA GLU A 80 4.28 -7.01 10.84
C GLU A 80 3.04 -6.19 10.45
N VAL A 81 3.24 -5.08 9.73
CA VAL A 81 2.16 -4.16 9.34
C VAL A 81 1.31 -4.73 8.20
N LEU A 82 1.90 -5.49 7.28
CA LEU A 82 1.16 -6.11 6.17
C LEU A 82 0.33 -7.31 6.62
N SER A 83 0.74 -8.00 7.68
CA SER A 83 0.04 -9.18 8.22
C SER A 83 -1.11 -8.84 9.18
N ALA A 84 -1.16 -7.60 9.70
CA ALA A 84 -2.22 -7.07 10.56
C ALA A 84 -3.52 -6.76 9.81
#